data_AF-A0A497MK48-F1
#
_entry.id   AF-A0A497MK48-F1
#
_cell.length_a   1.000
_cell.length_b   1.000
_cell.length_c   1.000
_cell.angle_alpha   90.00
_cell.angle_beta   90.00
_cell.angle_gamma   90.00
#
_symmetry.space_group_name_H-M   'P 1'
#
loop_
_entity.id
_entity.type
_entity.pdbx_description
1 polymer ?
#
loop_
_entity_poly.entity_id
_entity_poly.type
_entity_poly.pdbx_seq_one_letter_code
_entity_poly.pdbx_strand_id
1 'polypeptide(L)'
;MVERISEYVANGEIDTEFVCVESEHSALSVCVGASLSGLRVFTATASQGLALMHEVLYAASGLRCPIVMAVANRALSAPLNIHCDHSDMMGSRDCGWVQVFAENVQEAYDWVIQAFKIAEHPDVQLPTVVNLDGFTLTHCMEDVEVLEDEDVKKFLPPRKPIYWVDPKQPMTFGAWAMPNYYYKFKLQQQEAIMRSLKVVKEVGEEFGKLTGRRYDTLYGYGLEDAEVAVLSMGSTSGTIRYTARRLRESDGLKVGALKLWLFRPFPEEDLVSALEKVKVLIVLDRALSPGAVFGPLGSDIASLMVKHGLDFKLLNYTYGLGGDEVTPEMAEKLFKLGLKVAEGAKPPSLTGYVREVV
;
A
#
# COMPACT_ATOMS: atom_id res chain seq x y z
N MET A 1 -8.43 -15.71 4.53
CA MET A 1 -8.00 -15.69 3.09
C MET A 1 -7.45 -17.05 2.67
N VAL A 2 -6.25 -17.43 3.13
CA VAL A 2 -5.58 -18.69 2.73
C VAL A 2 -6.43 -19.94 3.00
N GLU A 3 -7.11 -20.01 4.15
CA GLU A 3 -8.01 -21.11 4.49
C GLU A 3 -9.14 -21.30 3.46
N ARG A 4 -9.76 -20.20 3.00
CA ARG A 4 -10.82 -20.24 1.98
C ARG A 4 -10.29 -20.71 0.62
N ILE A 5 -9.08 -20.30 0.25
CA ILE A 5 -8.44 -20.76 -0.99
C ILE A 5 -8.19 -22.27 -0.92
N SER A 6 -7.71 -22.78 0.22
CA SER A 6 -7.53 -24.21 0.45
C SER A 6 -8.84 -24.99 0.29
N GLU A 7 -9.96 -24.45 0.82
CA GLU A 7 -11.29 -25.04 0.62
C GLU A 7 -11.69 -25.09 -0.87
N TYR A 8 -11.52 -24.00 -1.62
CA TYR A 8 -11.83 -23.97 -3.05
C TYR A 8 -10.99 -24.98 -3.85
N VAL A 9 -9.71 -25.14 -3.52
CA VAL A 9 -8.85 -26.17 -4.11
C VAL A 9 -9.35 -27.57 -3.76
N ALA A 10 -9.66 -27.82 -2.48
CA ALA A 10 -10.15 -29.13 -2.03
C ALA A 10 -11.51 -29.51 -2.66
N ASN A 11 -12.36 -28.52 -2.92
CA ASN A 11 -13.65 -28.69 -3.58
C ASN A 11 -13.56 -28.78 -5.12
N GLY A 12 -12.39 -28.48 -5.70
CA GLY A 12 -12.20 -28.41 -7.16
C GLY A 12 -12.89 -27.21 -7.81
N GLU A 13 -13.17 -26.15 -7.04
CA GLU A 13 -13.76 -24.90 -7.54
C GLU A 13 -12.75 -24.06 -8.34
N ILE A 14 -11.45 -24.22 -8.04
CA ILE A 14 -10.35 -23.56 -8.76
C ILE A 14 -9.26 -24.57 -9.13
N ASP A 15 -8.69 -24.42 -10.33
CA ASP A 15 -7.54 -25.20 -10.81
C ASP A 15 -6.24 -24.54 -10.35
N THR A 16 -5.78 -24.89 -9.15
CA THR A 16 -4.62 -24.27 -8.49
C THR A 16 -3.94 -25.25 -7.54
N GLU A 17 -2.61 -25.24 -7.51
CA GLU A 17 -1.81 -25.99 -6.54
C GLU A 17 -1.67 -25.21 -5.23
N PHE A 18 -2.08 -25.84 -4.12
CA PHE A 18 -1.95 -25.26 -2.77
C PHE A 18 -0.82 -25.96 -1.99
N VAL A 19 0.17 -25.20 -1.57
CA VAL A 19 1.35 -25.74 -0.85
C VAL A 19 1.36 -25.28 0.60
N CYS A 20 1.15 -26.21 1.53
CA CYS A 20 1.36 -25.99 2.95
C CYS A 20 2.85 -26.10 3.30
N VAL A 21 3.42 -25.04 3.88
CA VAL A 21 4.80 -25.01 4.38
C VAL A 21 4.82 -24.89 5.90
N GLU A 22 6.00 -25.02 6.51
CA GLU A 22 6.17 -24.98 7.96
C GLU A 22 6.27 -23.56 8.54
N SER A 23 6.59 -22.55 7.72
CA SER A 23 6.74 -21.17 8.15
C SER A 23 6.54 -20.17 7.01
N GLU A 24 6.32 -18.90 7.34
CA GLU A 24 6.16 -17.84 6.36
C GLU A 24 7.45 -17.56 5.55
N HIS A 25 8.63 -17.82 6.11
CA HIS A 25 9.90 -17.75 5.37
C HIS A 25 9.89 -18.75 4.20
N SER A 26 9.52 -20.00 4.47
CA SER A 26 9.35 -21.02 3.43
C SER A 26 8.20 -20.72 2.48
N ALA A 27 7.13 -20.07 2.97
CA ALA A 27 5.97 -19.75 2.13
C ALA A 27 6.38 -18.81 1.00
N LEU A 28 7.09 -17.73 1.33
CA LEU A 28 7.56 -16.81 0.31
C LEU A 28 8.70 -17.42 -0.54
N SER A 29 9.52 -18.31 0.02
CA SER A 29 10.56 -19.02 -0.73
C SER A 29 9.98 -19.95 -1.81
N VAL A 30 8.91 -20.69 -1.48
CA VAL A 30 8.15 -21.48 -2.45
C VAL A 30 7.52 -20.58 -3.51
N CYS A 31 6.99 -19.41 -3.12
CA CYS A 31 6.45 -18.44 -4.05
C CYS A 31 7.50 -17.93 -5.05
N VAL A 32 8.73 -17.67 -4.59
CA VAL A 32 9.87 -17.29 -5.46
C VAL A 32 10.16 -18.41 -6.46
N GLY A 33 10.27 -19.66 -5.99
CA GLY A 33 10.49 -20.82 -6.86
C GLY A 33 9.40 -20.98 -7.92
N ALA A 34 8.13 -20.96 -7.51
CA ALA A 34 6.99 -21.08 -8.41
C ALA A 34 6.92 -19.94 -9.45
N SER A 35 7.21 -18.70 -9.03
CA SER A 35 7.22 -17.54 -9.92
C SER A 35 8.33 -17.66 -10.97
N LEU A 36 9.51 -18.12 -10.58
CA LEU A 36 10.63 -18.42 -11.48
C LEU A 36 10.37 -19.62 -12.38
N SER A 37 9.47 -20.54 -12.03
CA SER A 37 8.99 -21.59 -12.94
C SER A 37 7.93 -21.11 -13.93
N GLY A 38 7.57 -19.81 -13.90
CA GLY A 38 6.63 -19.19 -14.85
C GLY A 38 5.16 -19.19 -14.40
N LEU A 39 4.86 -19.65 -13.18
CA LEU A 39 3.49 -19.74 -12.66
C LEU A 39 3.00 -18.41 -12.10
N ARG A 40 1.69 -18.14 -12.15
CA ARG A 40 1.08 -17.03 -11.41
C ARG A 40 1.01 -17.43 -9.93
N VAL A 41 1.49 -16.55 -9.04
CA VAL A 41 1.67 -16.87 -7.62
C VAL A 41 0.97 -15.87 -6.73
N PHE A 42 0.29 -16.39 -5.71
CA PHE A 42 -0.36 -15.62 -4.66
C PHE A 42 0.01 -16.16 -3.28
N THR A 43 0.15 -15.27 -2.31
CA THR A 43 0.25 -15.64 -0.88
C THR A 43 -0.41 -14.58 -0.01
N ALA A 44 -0.63 -14.88 1.26
CA ALA A 44 -1.08 -13.90 2.23
C ALA A 44 -0.44 -14.10 3.60
N THR A 45 -0.20 -13.01 4.32
CA THR A 45 0.49 -13.01 5.60
C THR A 45 0.08 -11.79 6.44
N ALA A 46 0.64 -11.66 7.65
CA ALA A 46 0.46 -10.53 8.55
C ALA A 46 1.59 -10.46 9.59
N SER A 47 1.97 -9.26 10.03
CA SER A 47 2.74 -9.07 11.28
C SER A 47 4.00 -9.95 11.36
N GLN A 48 4.12 -10.81 12.36
CA GLN A 48 5.27 -11.71 12.56
C GLN A 48 5.55 -12.60 11.34
N GLY A 49 4.51 -13.03 10.63
CA GLY A 49 4.68 -13.83 9.42
C GLY A 49 5.37 -13.04 8.31
N LEU A 50 5.00 -11.76 8.13
CA LEU A 50 5.71 -10.87 7.20
C LEU A 50 7.14 -10.58 7.69
N ALA A 51 7.35 -10.46 9.00
CA ALA A 51 8.69 -10.31 9.56
C ALA A 51 9.58 -11.53 9.29
N LEU A 52 9.04 -12.74 9.36
CA LEU A 52 9.75 -13.97 8.96
C LEU A 52 10.05 -14.02 7.46
N MET A 53 9.23 -13.38 6.63
CA MET A 53 9.45 -13.25 5.18
C MET A 53 10.51 -12.20 4.81
N HIS A 54 10.98 -11.36 5.75
CA HIS A 54 11.69 -10.11 5.42
C HIS A 54 12.90 -10.29 4.49
N GLU A 55 13.76 -11.28 4.74
CA GLU A 55 14.89 -11.60 3.87
C GLU A 55 14.42 -11.95 2.44
N VAL A 56 13.40 -12.80 2.34
CA VAL A 56 12.89 -13.34 1.08
C VAL A 56 12.15 -12.27 0.28
N LEU A 57 11.61 -11.22 0.92
CA LEU A 57 11.05 -10.06 0.21
C LEU A 57 12.09 -9.42 -0.72
N TYR A 58 13.33 -9.25 -0.26
CA TYR A 58 14.42 -8.71 -1.07
C TYR A 58 14.88 -9.67 -2.16
N ALA A 59 14.84 -10.98 -1.89
CA ALA A 59 15.13 -12.00 -2.89
C ALA A 59 14.08 -11.97 -4.02
N ALA A 60 12.79 -11.94 -3.68
CA ALA A 60 11.70 -11.90 -4.65
C ALA A 60 11.79 -10.68 -5.59
N SER A 61 12.03 -9.49 -5.02
CA SER A 61 12.16 -8.28 -5.83
C SER A 61 13.47 -8.23 -6.63
N GLY A 62 14.57 -8.70 -6.05
CA GLY A 62 15.89 -8.75 -6.71
C GLY A 62 15.95 -9.75 -7.85
N LEU A 63 15.21 -10.86 -7.74
CA LEU A 63 15.06 -11.89 -8.76
C LEU A 63 13.99 -11.54 -9.81
N ARG A 64 13.34 -10.38 -9.70
CA ARG A 64 12.32 -9.90 -10.65
C ARG A 64 11.11 -10.85 -10.72
N CYS A 65 10.68 -11.38 -9.57
CA CYS A 65 9.58 -12.34 -9.48
C CYS A 65 8.22 -11.64 -9.38
N PRO A 66 7.31 -11.77 -10.37
CA PRO A 66 5.91 -11.37 -10.23
C PRO A 66 5.23 -12.28 -9.20
N ILE A 67 4.92 -11.73 -8.03
CA ILE A 67 4.20 -12.39 -6.94
C ILE A 67 3.20 -11.36 -6.41
N VAL A 68 1.95 -11.77 -6.19
CA VAL A 68 0.97 -10.95 -5.49
C VAL A 68 0.85 -11.43 -4.05
N MET A 69 0.90 -10.50 -3.10
CA MET A 69 0.71 -10.80 -1.70
C MET A 69 -0.37 -9.92 -1.10
N ALA A 70 -1.34 -10.52 -0.41
CA ALA A 70 -2.24 -9.78 0.46
C ALA A 70 -1.66 -9.73 1.88
N VAL A 71 -1.39 -8.54 2.41
CA VAL A 71 -0.96 -8.37 3.79
C VAL A 71 -2.13 -7.87 4.61
N ALA A 72 -2.61 -8.71 5.54
CA ALA A 72 -3.58 -8.30 6.54
C ALA A 72 -2.84 -7.54 7.66
N ASN A 73 -2.60 -6.25 7.46
CA ASN A 73 -1.70 -5.44 8.29
C ASN A 73 -2.06 -5.56 9.77
N ARG A 74 -1.06 -5.86 10.58
CA ARG A 74 -1.21 -6.17 12.00
C ARG A 74 0.03 -5.77 12.78
N ALA A 75 -0.19 -5.35 14.03
CA ALA A 75 0.84 -4.96 14.97
C ALA A 75 1.97 -6.01 15.13
N LEU A 76 3.21 -5.52 15.15
CA LEU A 76 4.38 -6.30 15.55
C LEU A 76 4.47 -6.41 17.09
N SER A 77 5.10 -7.48 17.58
CA SER A 77 5.27 -7.72 19.02
C SER A 77 6.51 -6.98 19.53
N ALA A 78 6.64 -6.59 20.80
CA ALA A 78 5.78 -6.84 21.97
C ALA A 78 5.21 -5.53 22.57
N PRO A 79 4.02 -5.57 23.22
CA PRO A 79 3.19 -6.73 23.52
C PRO A 79 2.55 -7.37 22.27
N LEU A 80 2.11 -8.62 22.38
CA LEU A 80 1.33 -9.24 21.31
C LEU A 80 0.04 -8.45 21.10
N ASN A 81 -0.19 -8.00 19.89
CA ASN A 81 -1.45 -7.41 19.48
C ASN A 81 -1.83 -7.98 18.11
N ILE A 82 -3.05 -8.50 18.01
CA ILE A 82 -3.55 -9.12 16.78
C ILE A 82 -4.26 -8.12 15.86
N HIS A 83 -4.53 -6.91 16.34
CA HIS A 83 -5.26 -5.88 15.62
C HIS A 83 -4.36 -5.07 14.67
N CYS A 84 -5.00 -4.27 13.84
CA CYS A 84 -4.33 -3.54 12.77
C CYS A 84 -3.42 -2.43 13.29
N ASP A 85 -2.22 -2.41 12.72
CA ASP A 85 -1.44 -1.22 12.41
C ASP A 85 -0.57 -1.57 11.18
N HIS A 86 0.17 -0.62 10.63
CA HIS A 86 1.01 -0.81 9.45
C HIS A 86 2.47 -1.14 9.78
N SER A 87 2.81 -1.44 11.04
CA SER A 87 4.20 -1.64 11.48
C SER A 87 4.91 -2.76 10.71
N ASP A 88 4.17 -3.78 10.30
CA ASP A 88 4.67 -4.91 9.53
C ASP A 88 5.20 -4.50 8.16
N MET A 89 4.35 -3.94 7.30
CA MET A 89 4.74 -3.51 5.97
C MET A 89 5.68 -2.30 6.03
N MET A 90 5.50 -1.39 6.99
CA MET A 90 6.41 -0.26 7.16
C MET A 90 7.82 -0.70 7.54
N GLY A 91 7.96 -1.78 8.31
CA GLY A 91 9.25 -2.42 8.58
C GLY A 91 9.91 -3.02 7.33
N SER A 92 9.13 -3.26 6.27
CA SER A 92 9.60 -3.82 5.00
C SER A 92 9.41 -2.88 3.80
N ARG A 93 9.19 -1.57 4.04
CA ARG A 93 8.84 -0.62 2.97
C ARG A 93 9.88 -0.47 1.85
N ASP A 94 11.14 -0.77 2.14
CA ASP A 94 12.26 -0.60 1.22
C ASP A 94 12.66 -1.90 0.48
N CYS A 95 11.81 -2.94 0.56
CA CYS A 95 12.09 -4.25 -0.02
C CYS A 95 11.98 -4.32 -1.56
N GLY A 96 11.63 -3.21 -2.24
CA GLY A 96 11.49 -3.16 -3.70
C GLY A 96 10.20 -3.79 -4.24
N TRP A 97 9.16 -3.86 -3.42
CA TRP A 97 7.80 -4.27 -3.81
C TRP A 97 6.94 -3.06 -4.13
N VAL A 98 6.05 -3.20 -5.11
CA VAL A 98 4.96 -2.24 -5.33
C VAL A 98 3.98 -2.38 -4.16
N GLN A 99 3.68 -1.28 -3.46
CA GLN A 99 2.88 -1.30 -2.23
C GLN A 99 1.64 -0.44 -2.41
N VAL A 100 0.48 -1.10 -2.37
CA VAL A 100 -0.83 -0.46 -2.42
C VAL A 100 -1.56 -0.67 -1.09
N PHE A 101 -2.28 0.33 -0.59
CA PHE A 101 -3.12 0.28 0.61
C PHE A 101 -4.59 0.46 0.25
N ALA A 102 -5.42 -0.57 0.46
CA ALA A 102 -6.85 -0.52 0.18
C ALA A 102 -7.62 0.23 1.30
N GLU A 103 -8.65 1.00 0.93
CA GLU A 103 -9.48 1.71 1.91
C GLU A 103 -10.68 0.88 2.40
N ASN A 104 -11.27 0.04 1.56
CA ASN A 104 -12.50 -0.68 1.87
C ASN A 104 -12.50 -2.07 1.23
N VAL A 105 -13.54 -2.87 1.45
CA VAL A 105 -13.58 -4.27 0.98
C VAL A 105 -13.68 -4.34 -0.54
N GLN A 106 -14.39 -3.41 -1.19
CA GLN A 106 -14.43 -3.31 -2.66
C GLN A 106 -13.03 -3.05 -3.24
N GLU A 107 -12.30 -2.10 -2.67
CA GLU A 107 -10.93 -1.78 -3.09
C GLU A 107 -9.97 -2.94 -2.85
N ALA A 108 -10.16 -3.70 -1.76
CA ALA A 108 -9.37 -4.91 -1.50
C ALA A 108 -9.54 -5.94 -2.62
N TYR A 109 -10.77 -6.18 -3.08
CA TYR A 109 -11.06 -7.07 -4.20
C TYR A 109 -10.46 -6.54 -5.52
N ASP A 110 -10.72 -5.27 -5.85
CA ASP A 110 -10.29 -4.67 -7.11
C ASP A 110 -8.77 -4.57 -7.21
N TRP A 111 -8.07 -4.18 -6.13
CA TRP A 111 -6.61 -4.04 -6.14
C TRP A 111 -5.89 -5.38 -6.26
N VAL A 112 -6.44 -6.49 -5.74
CA VAL A 112 -5.82 -7.81 -5.90
C VAL A 112 -5.82 -8.23 -7.38
N ILE A 113 -6.90 -7.97 -8.12
CA ILE A 113 -6.96 -8.26 -9.57
C ILE A 113 -5.96 -7.39 -10.32
N GLN A 114 -5.94 -6.08 -10.03
CA GLN A 114 -5.00 -5.14 -10.64
C GLN A 114 -3.54 -5.48 -10.31
N ALA A 115 -3.25 -5.93 -9.10
CA ALA A 115 -1.90 -6.26 -8.63
C ALA A 115 -1.24 -7.35 -9.46
N PHE A 116 -1.98 -8.37 -9.92
CA PHE A 116 -1.42 -9.38 -10.83
C PHE A 116 -0.99 -8.76 -12.15
N LYS A 117 -1.83 -7.90 -12.73
CA LYS A 117 -1.54 -7.25 -14.00
C LYS A 117 -0.33 -6.32 -13.89
N ILE A 118 -0.23 -5.58 -12.78
CA ILE A 118 0.91 -4.70 -12.48
C ILE A 118 2.18 -5.53 -12.29
N ALA A 119 2.15 -6.56 -11.45
CA ALA A 119 3.32 -7.40 -11.15
C ALA A 119 3.87 -8.09 -12.40
N GLU A 120 2.98 -8.61 -13.26
CA GLU A 120 3.30 -9.35 -14.46
C GLU A 120 3.61 -8.47 -15.68
N HIS A 121 3.45 -7.15 -15.57
CA HIS A 121 3.71 -6.24 -16.68
C HIS A 121 5.19 -6.32 -17.13
N PRO A 122 5.50 -6.32 -18.44
CA PRO A 122 6.88 -6.44 -18.94
C PRO A 122 7.85 -5.39 -18.41
N ASP A 123 7.37 -4.16 -18.22
CA ASP A 123 8.19 -3.06 -17.68
C ASP A 123 8.40 -3.14 -16.15
N VAL A 124 7.57 -3.94 -15.46
CA VAL A 124 7.56 -4.03 -14.00
C VAL A 124 8.28 -5.29 -13.56
N GLN A 125 7.74 -6.48 -13.81
CA GLN A 125 8.29 -7.77 -13.34
C GLN A 125 8.78 -7.69 -11.87
N LEU A 126 7.92 -7.17 -10.99
CA LEU A 126 8.20 -7.00 -9.56
C LEU A 126 7.03 -7.57 -8.76
N PRO A 127 7.30 -8.02 -7.54
CA PRO A 127 6.23 -8.42 -6.65
C PRO A 127 5.42 -7.20 -6.18
N THR A 128 4.12 -7.40 -6.00
CA THR A 128 3.15 -6.37 -5.61
C THR A 128 2.39 -6.82 -4.38
N VAL A 129 2.29 -5.94 -3.39
CA VAL A 129 1.53 -6.18 -2.16
C VAL A 129 0.29 -5.28 -2.12
N VAL A 130 -0.82 -5.89 -1.75
CA VAL A 130 -2.07 -5.21 -1.39
C VAL A 130 -2.21 -5.28 0.13
N ASN A 131 -2.06 -4.13 0.77
CA ASN A 131 -2.17 -3.93 2.20
C ASN A 131 -3.63 -3.73 2.58
N LEU A 132 -4.10 -4.55 3.53
CA LEU A 132 -5.46 -4.61 4.02
C LEU A 132 -5.44 -4.39 5.53
N ASP A 133 -6.09 -3.33 6.02
CA ASP A 133 -6.15 -3.07 7.46
C ASP A 133 -6.82 -4.26 8.19
N GLY A 134 -6.07 -4.92 9.07
CA GLY A 134 -6.53 -6.09 9.81
C GLY A 134 -7.77 -5.81 10.67
N PHE A 135 -8.67 -6.78 10.78
CA PHE A 135 -10.01 -6.63 11.37
C PHE A 135 -10.93 -5.69 10.58
N THR A 136 -10.53 -4.44 10.35
CA THR A 136 -11.36 -3.42 9.71
C THR A 136 -11.72 -3.77 8.26
N LEU A 137 -10.78 -4.29 7.47
CA LEU A 137 -11.07 -4.75 6.10
C LEU A 137 -11.16 -6.26 5.99
N THR A 138 -10.44 -6.97 6.85
CA THR A 138 -10.34 -8.43 6.73
C THR A 138 -11.45 -9.20 7.44
N HIS A 139 -12.22 -8.55 8.32
CA HIS A 139 -13.31 -9.18 9.09
C HIS A 139 -14.63 -8.40 9.07
N CYS A 140 -14.66 -7.20 8.50
CA CYS A 140 -15.92 -6.50 8.24
C CYS A 140 -16.59 -7.05 6.98
N MET A 141 -17.93 -7.03 6.99
CA MET A 141 -18.75 -7.40 5.85
C MET A 141 -19.27 -6.13 5.19
N GLU A 142 -19.06 -6.02 3.88
CA GLU A 142 -19.57 -4.96 3.02
C GLU A 142 -20.14 -5.60 1.74
N ASP A 143 -21.10 -4.92 1.13
CA ASP A 143 -21.56 -5.30 -0.21
C ASP A 143 -20.44 -4.98 -1.21
N VAL A 144 -20.14 -5.94 -2.09
CA VAL A 144 -19.12 -5.79 -3.14
C VAL A 144 -19.68 -6.14 -4.51
N GLU A 145 -19.31 -5.34 -5.49
CA GLU A 145 -19.54 -5.56 -6.91
C GLU A 145 -18.41 -6.44 -7.47
N VAL A 146 -18.67 -7.74 -7.50
CA VAL A 146 -17.76 -8.76 -8.04
C VAL A 146 -17.87 -8.81 -9.56
N LEU A 147 -16.74 -8.95 -10.24
CA LEU A 147 -16.67 -9.16 -11.69
C LEU A 147 -17.00 -10.60 -12.06
N GLU A 148 -17.63 -10.77 -13.22
CA GLU A 148 -17.78 -12.09 -13.85
C GLU A 148 -16.41 -12.64 -14.28
N ASP A 149 -16.23 -13.96 -14.18
CA ASP A 149 -14.96 -14.64 -14.51
C ASP A 149 -14.44 -14.31 -15.91
N GLU A 150 -15.33 -14.19 -16.90
CA GLU A 150 -14.97 -13.88 -18.28
C GLU A 150 -14.39 -12.48 -18.44
N ASP A 151 -14.85 -11.52 -17.64
CA ASP A 151 -14.31 -10.16 -17.66
C ASP A 151 -12.96 -10.09 -16.96
N VAL A 152 -12.78 -10.85 -15.87
CA VAL A 152 -11.48 -11.02 -15.22
C VAL A 152 -10.48 -11.68 -16.18
N LYS A 153 -10.86 -12.72 -16.92
CA LYS A 153 -9.99 -13.39 -17.91
C LYS A 153 -9.58 -12.49 -19.07
N LYS A 154 -10.47 -11.59 -19.53
CA LYS A 154 -10.14 -10.60 -20.56
C LYS A 154 -9.15 -9.56 -20.02
N PHE A 155 -9.38 -9.09 -18.80
CA PHE A 155 -8.53 -8.09 -18.15
C PHE A 155 -7.15 -8.65 -17.79
N LEU A 156 -7.11 -9.87 -17.25
CA LEU A 156 -5.92 -10.57 -16.78
C LEU A 156 -5.77 -11.92 -17.49
N PRO A 157 -5.30 -11.93 -18.76
CA PRO A 157 -5.09 -13.17 -19.50
C PRO A 157 -4.02 -14.07 -18.82
N PRO A 158 -3.88 -15.34 -19.23
CA PRO A 158 -2.85 -16.22 -18.70
C PRO A 158 -1.44 -15.59 -18.77
N ARG A 159 -0.68 -15.74 -17.68
CA ARG A 159 0.67 -15.17 -17.54
C ARG A 159 1.56 -15.64 -18.69
N LYS A 160 2.27 -14.70 -19.31
CA LYS A 160 3.33 -14.98 -20.30
C LYS A 160 4.68 -14.67 -19.66
N PRO A 161 5.40 -15.65 -19.08
CA PRO A 161 6.66 -15.40 -18.39
C PRO A 161 7.73 -14.95 -19.39
N ILE A 162 8.42 -13.85 -19.07
CA ILE A 162 9.53 -13.32 -19.87
C ILE A 162 10.83 -14.03 -19.52
N TYR A 163 11.05 -14.22 -18.21
CA TYR A 163 12.18 -14.97 -17.66
C TYR A 163 11.64 -16.06 -16.76
N TRP A 164 12.05 -17.30 -17.01
CA TRP A 164 11.69 -18.45 -16.19
C TRP A 164 12.71 -19.59 -16.37
N VAL A 165 12.68 -20.55 -15.46
CA VAL A 165 13.54 -21.72 -15.45
C VAL A 165 13.03 -22.73 -16.49
N ASP A 166 13.63 -22.72 -17.67
CA ASP A 166 13.36 -23.68 -18.75
C ASP A 166 14.58 -24.61 -18.95
N PRO A 167 14.43 -25.94 -18.75
CA PRO A 167 15.50 -26.90 -19.07
C PRO A 167 15.95 -26.87 -20.54
N LYS A 168 15.11 -26.40 -21.47
CA LYS A 168 15.45 -26.26 -22.90
C LYS A 168 16.22 -24.96 -23.18
N GLN A 169 16.09 -23.94 -22.34
CA GLN A 169 16.78 -22.66 -22.42
C GLN A 169 17.32 -22.27 -21.03
N PRO A 170 18.40 -22.95 -20.57
CA PRO A 170 18.86 -22.79 -19.20
C PRO A 170 19.34 -21.36 -18.92
N MET A 171 18.88 -20.80 -17.79
CA MET A 171 19.27 -19.49 -17.29
C MET A 171 19.70 -19.60 -15.82
N THR A 172 20.65 -18.75 -15.42
CA THR A 172 21.08 -18.63 -14.02
C THR A 172 20.31 -17.50 -13.34
N PHE A 173 19.68 -17.82 -12.22
CA PHE A 173 19.03 -16.85 -11.33
C PHE A 173 19.81 -16.75 -10.03
N GLY A 174 19.85 -15.55 -9.42
CA GLY A 174 20.49 -15.35 -8.12
C GLY A 174 22.02 -15.56 -8.11
N ALA A 175 22.69 -15.29 -9.23
CA ALA A 175 24.15 -15.42 -9.31
C ALA A 175 24.86 -14.51 -8.30
N TRP A 176 26.01 -14.98 -7.81
CA TRP A 176 26.89 -14.17 -6.98
C TRP A 176 27.45 -12.99 -7.78
N ALA A 177 27.18 -11.76 -7.33
CA ALA A 177 27.61 -10.53 -7.98
C ALA A 177 28.81 -9.91 -7.26
N MET A 178 29.87 -9.63 -8.02
CA MET A 178 31.02 -8.88 -7.52
C MET A 178 30.66 -7.40 -7.24
N PRO A 179 31.38 -6.70 -6.35
CA PRO A 179 31.09 -5.31 -5.99
C PRO A 179 30.98 -4.33 -7.19
N ASN A 180 31.75 -4.56 -8.26
CA ASN A 180 31.74 -3.74 -9.48
C ASN A 180 30.51 -3.98 -10.39
N TYR A 181 29.69 -4.99 -10.11
CA TYR A 181 28.47 -5.31 -10.86
C TYR A 181 27.20 -5.19 -10.02
N TYR A 182 27.26 -5.39 -8.70
CA TYR A 182 26.07 -5.42 -7.84
C TYR A 182 25.16 -4.18 -8.01
N TYR A 183 25.73 -2.97 -8.10
CA TYR A 183 24.96 -1.74 -8.27
C TYR A 183 24.14 -1.72 -9.57
N LYS A 184 24.56 -2.43 -10.63
CA LYS A 184 23.83 -2.49 -11.91
C LYS A 184 22.51 -3.25 -11.76
N PHE A 185 22.50 -4.33 -10.97
CA PHE A 185 21.26 -5.06 -10.64
C PHE A 185 20.32 -4.17 -9.83
N LYS A 186 20.85 -3.38 -8.88
CA LYS A 186 20.05 -2.43 -8.10
C LYS A 186 19.54 -1.26 -8.93
N LEU A 187 20.29 -0.79 -9.92
CA LEU A 187 19.81 0.21 -10.87
C LEU A 187 18.64 -0.33 -11.70
N GLN A 188 18.74 -1.57 -12.21
CA GLN A 188 17.63 -2.21 -12.94
C GLN A 188 16.39 -2.39 -12.06
N GLN A 189 16.58 -2.78 -10.78
CA GLN A 189 15.49 -2.87 -9.81
C GLN A 189 14.83 -1.50 -9.56
N GLN A 190 15.63 -0.45 -9.40
CA GLN A 190 15.16 0.93 -9.22
C GLN A 190 14.39 1.41 -10.46
N GLU A 191 14.91 1.18 -11.66
CA GLU A 191 14.22 1.57 -12.89
C GLU A 191 12.86 0.89 -13.01
N ALA A 192 12.78 -0.40 -12.68
CA ALA A 192 11.53 -1.13 -12.78
C ALA A 192 10.48 -0.70 -11.74
N ILE A 193 10.88 -0.44 -10.49
CA ILE A 193 9.93 0.07 -9.50
C ILE A 193 9.45 1.47 -9.89
N MET A 194 10.31 2.32 -10.44
CA MET A 194 9.88 3.64 -10.93
C MET A 194 8.95 3.52 -12.16
N ARG A 195 9.19 2.59 -13.07
CA ARG A 195 8.29 2.32 -14.22
C ARG A 195 6.92 1.83 -13.77
N SER A 196 6.83 1.14 -12.63
CA SER A 196 5.56 0.66 -12.10
C SER A 196 4.56 1.78 -11.78
N LEU A 197 5.02 3.00 -11.49
CA LEU A 197 4.15 4.16 -11.27
C LEU A 197 3.23 4.42 -12.47
N LYS A 198 3.80 4.42 -13.68
CA LYS A 198 3.06 4.57 -14.93
C LYS A 198 2.09 3.40 -15.14
N VAL A 199 2.56 2.19 -14.92
CA VAL A 199 1.76 0.97 -15.12
C VAL A 199 0.57 0.91 -14.15
N VAL A 200 0.73 1.33 -12.90
CA VAL A 200 -0.37 1.43 -11.93
C VAL A 200 -1.47 2.35 -12.45
N LYS A 201 -1.12 3.50 -13.02
CA LYS A 201 -2.09 4.44 -13.61
C LYS A 201 -2.80 3.86 -14.85
N GLU A 202 -2.04 3.25 -15.75
CA GLU A 202 -2.60 2.63 -16.97
C GLU A 202 -3.56 1.48 -16.62
N VAL A 203 -3.17 0.62 -15.67
CA VAL A 203 -4.01 -0.49 -15.18
C VAL A 203 -5.24 0.05 -14.46
N GLY A 204 -5.10 1.10 -13.64
CA GLY A 204 -6.23 1.75 -12.96
C GLY A 204 -7.22 2.40 -13.92
N GLU A 205 -6.75 3.04 -14.99
CA GLU A 205 -7.60 3.59 -16.05
C GLU A 205 -8.35 2.49 -16.81
N GLU A 206 -7.65 1.40 -17.17
CA GLU A 206 -8.27 0.25 -17.83
C GLU A 206 -9.32 -0.42 -16.95
N PHE A 207 -9.00 -0.64 -15.67
CA PHE A 207 -9.92 -1.22 -14.70
C PHE A 207 -11.14 -0.31 -14.48
N GLY A 208 -10.95 1.00 -14.47
CA GLY A 208 -12.05 1.97 -14.40
C GLY A 208 -12.94 1.98 -15.63
N LYS A 209 -12.41 1.73 -16.83
CA LYS A 209 -13.24 1.54 -18.04
C LYS A 209 -14.08 0.26 -17.97
N LEU A 210 -13.55 -0.78 -17.34
CA LEU A 210 -14.25 -2.05 -17.16
C LEU A 210 -15.37 -1.97 -16.11
N THR A 211 -15.10 -1.30 -15.00
CA THR A 211 -15.96 -1.35 -13.80
C THR A 211 -16.75 -0.07 -13.52
N GLY A 212 -16.35 1.06 -14.10
CA GLY A 212 -16.81 2.40 -13.70
C GLY A 212 -16.15 2.93 -12.43
N ARG A 213 -15.29 2.16 -11.75
CA ARG A 213 -14.61 2.55 -10.49
C ARG A 213 -13.21 3.07 -10.79
N ARG A 214 -12.93 4.33 -10.44
CA ARG A 214 -11.66 4.98 -10.75
C ARG A 214 -10.57 4.59 -9.75
N TYR A 215 -9.44 4.11 -10.28
CA TYR A 215 -8.22 3.84 -9.53
C TYR A 215 -7.06 4.67 -10.07
N ASP A 216 -6.21 5.15 -9.17
CA ASP A 216 -5.03 5.98 -9.46
C ASP A 216 -4.00 5.78 -8.33
N THR A 217 -2.95 6.60 -8.27
CA THR A 217 -1.95 6.54 -7.19
C THR A 217 -2.48 7.10 -5.87
N LEU A 218 -3.39 8.07 -5.93
CA LEU A 218 -4.00 8.75 -4.79
C LEU A 218 -5.43 9.19 -5.11
N TYR A 219 -6.20 9.53 -4.08
CA TYR A 219 -7.53 10.11 -4.21
C TYR A 219 -7.69 11.31 -3.29
N GLY A 220 -8.03 12.46 -3.87
CA GLY A 220 -8.29 13.70 -3.14
C GLY A 220 -9.78 14.03 -3.09
N TYR A 221 -10.24 14.55 -1.96
CA TYR A 221 -11.57 15.14 -1.80
C TYR A 221 -11.45 16.56 -1.23
N GLY A 222 -12.01 17.53 -1.96
CA GLY A 222 -12.08 18.94 -1.53
C GLY A 222 -10.72 19.62 -1.43
N LEU A 223 -9.75 19.25 -2.28
CA LEU A 223 -8.38 19.80 -2.25
C LEU A 223 -8.22 21.06 -3.11
N GLU A 224 -9.19 21.40 -3.96
CA GLU A 224 -9.09 22.47 -4.94
C GLU A 224 -8.91 23.86 -4.29
N ASP A 225 -9.45 24.03 -3.09
CA ASP A 225 -9.40 25.26 -2.28
C ASP A 225 -9.01 25.01 -0.81
N ALA A 226 -8.57 23.79 -0.47
CA ALA A 226 -8.28 23.41 0.91
C ALA A 226 -7.11 24.21 1.48
N GLU A 227 -7.33 24.85 2.64
CA GLU A 227 -6.25 25.42 3.43
C GLU A 227 -5.56 24.34 4.28
N VAL A 228 -6.31 23.31 4.65
CA VAL A 228 -5.85 22.21 5.50
C VAL A 228 -6.21 20.90 4.83
N ALA A 229 -5.24 20.00 4.71
CA ALA A 229 -5.49 18.63 4.26
C ALA A 229 -5.04 17.61 5.30
N VAL A 230 -5.76 16.49 5.38
CA VAL A 230 -5.33 15.31 6.13
C VAL A 230 -4.98 14.21 5.14
N LEU A 231 -3.72 13.76 5.15
CA LEU A 231 -3.21 12.65 4.37
C LEU A 231 -3.20 11.36 5.21
N SER A 232 -3.75 10.29 4.65
CA SER A 232 -3.80 8.96 5.28
C SER A 232 -3.69 7.84 4.24
N MET A 233 -3.46 6.62 4.73
CA MET A 233 -3.49 5.36 3.97
C MET A 233 -4.44 4.39 4.65
N GLY A 234 -4.94 3.41 3.89
CA GLY A 234 -5.77 2.34 4.43
C GLY A 234 -7.20 2.80 4.76
N SER A 235 -7.84 2.06 5.66
CA SER A 235 -9.28 2.20 5.96
C SER A 235 -9.66 3.56 6.56
N THR A 236 -8.76 4.17 7.31
CA THR A 236 -8.94 5.48 7.94
C THR A 236 -9.24 6.58 6.93
N SER A 237 -8.77 6.46 5.69
CA SER A 237 -9.04 7.42 4.63
C SER A 237 -10.55 7.60 4.37
N GLY A 238 -11.35 6.56 4.58
CA GLY A 238 -12.82 6.65 4.52
C GLY A 238 -13.38 7.58 5.59
N THR A 239 -12.95 7.43 6.84
CA THR A 239 -13.38 8.26 7.98
C THR A 239 -12.94 9.72 7.84
N ILE A 240 -11.70 9.94 7.36
CA ILE A 240 -11.20 11.29 7.11
C ILE A 240 -12.00 11.97 6.00
N ARG A 241 -12.28 11.26 4.90
CA ARG A 241 -13.10 11.80 3.80
C ARG A 241 -14.53 12.10 4.25
N TYR A 242 -15.15 11.19 5.01
CA TYR A 242 -16.49 11.41 5.57
C TYR A 242 -16.54 12.69 6.40
N THR A 243 -15.56 12.87 7.28
CA THR A 243 -15.48 14.04 8.16
C THR A 243 -15.19 15.33 7.39
N ALA A 244 -14.27 15.30 6.42
CA ALA A 244 -13.99 16.45 5.56
C ALA A 244 -15.26 16.89 4.83
N ARG A 245 -15.97 15.95 4.18
CA ARG A 245 -17.25 16.24 3.51
C ARG A 245 -18.25 16.91 4.44
N ARG A 246 -18.48 16.33 5.62
CA ARG A 246 -19.40 16.89 6.61
C ARG A 246 -19.01 18.32 7.00
N LEU A 247 -17.74 18.59 7.31
CA LEU A 247 -17.28 19.92 7.70
C LEU A 247 -17.38 20.95 6.57
N ARG A 248 -17.16 20.52 5.33
CA ARG A 248 -17.38 21.39 4.16
C ARG A 248 -18.87 21.72 3.98
N GLU A 249 -19.74 20.71 4.05
CA GLU A 249 -21.18 20.86 3.81
C GLU A 249 -21.91 21.61 4.93
N SER A 250 -21.55 21.37 6.19
CA SER A 250 -22.22 21.96 7.35
C SER A 250 -21.63 23.30 7.78
N ASP A 251 -20.31 23.41 7.82
CA ASP A 251 -19.61 24.57 8.40
C ASP A 251 -18.93 25.45 7.32
N GLY A 252 -18.91 25.02 6.06
CA GLY A 252 -18.25 25.76 4.96
C GLY A 252 -16.73 25.82 5.07
N LEU A 253 -16.12 24.92 5.84
CA LEU A 253 -14.68 24.95 6.12
C LEU A 253 -13.86 24.48 4.92
N LYS A 254 -12.74 25.14 4.63
CA LYS A 254 -11.82 24.81 3.53
C LYS A 254 -10.85 23.69 3.89
N VAL A 255 -11.40 22.50 4.09
CA VAL A 255 -10.64 21.30 4.48
C VAL A 255 -10.68 20.25 3.38
N GLY A 256 -9.63 19.44 3.28
CA GLY A 256 -9.53 18.36 2.30
C GLY A 256 -9.05 17.05 2.90
N ALA A 257 -9.46 15.94 2.27
CA ALA A 257 -8.99 14.60 2.61
C ALA A 257 -8.17 14.04 1.46
N LEU A 258 -6.99 13.49 1.76
CA LEU A 258 -6.12 12.87 0.78
C LEU A 258 -5.84 11.43 1.20
N LYS A 259 -6.22 10.49 0.33
CA LYS A 259 -5.87 9.07 0.44
C LYS A 259 -4.69 8.78 -0.47
N LEU A 260 -3.68 8.11 0.05
CA LEU A 260 -2.60 7.54 -0.74
C LEU A 260 -2.84 6.03 -0.92
N TRP A 261 -3.14 5.60 -2.15
CA TRP A 261 -3.20 4.18 -2.49
C TRP A 261 -1.80 3.62 -2.66
N LEU A 262 -1.01 4.23 -3.54
CA LEU A 262 0.32 3.75 -3.90
C LEU A 262 1.39 4.37 -2.99
N PHE A 263 1.90 3.59 -2.04
CA PHE A 263 2.98 4.04 -1.15
C PHE A 263 4.38 3.82 -1.75
N ARG A 264 4.55 2.74 -2.52
CA ARG A 264 5.78 2.44 -3.26
C ARG A 264 5.44 1.95 -4.67
N PRO A 265 6.05 2.50 -5.74
CA PRO A 265 6.88 3.72 -5.75
C PRO A 265 6.10 4.94 -5.26
N PHE A 266 6.80 5.88 -4.62
CA PHE A 266 6.15 7.06 -4.04
C PHE A 266 5.72 8.05 -5.16
N PRO A 267 4.43 8.44 -5.26
CA PRO A 267 3.90 9.21 -6.39
C PRO A 267 4.14 10.71 -6.19
N GLU A 268 5.39 11.14 -6.33
CA GLU A 268 5.82 12.50 -6.00
C GLU A 268 5.05 13.59 -6.76
N GLU A 269 4.93 13.47 -8.09
CA GLU A 269 4.28 14.49 -8.93
C GLU A 269 2.80 14.64 -8.59
N ASP A 270 2.11 13.52 -8.32
CA ASP A 270 0.70 13.54 -7.95
C ASP A 270 0.50 14.20 -6.58
N LEU A 271 1.37 13.90 -5.61
CA LEU A 271 1.33 14.52 -4.29
C LEU A 271 1.62 16.02 -4.34
N VAL A 272 2.63 16.44 -5.11
CA VAL A 272 2.95 17.85 -5.31
C VAL A 272 1.75 18.59 -5.90
N SER A 273 1.13 18.03 -6.94
CA SER A 273 -0.05 18.63 -7.56
C SER A 273 -1.24 18.68 -6.61
N ALA A 274 -1.47 17.64 -5.81
CA ALA A 274 -2.60 17.56 -4.88
C ALA A 274 -2.47 18.52 -3.68
N LEU A 275 -1.24 18.93 -3.33
CA LEU A 275 -0.93 19.72 -2.15
C LEU A 275 -0.65 21.21 -2.45
N GLU A 276 -0.78 21.65 -3.70
CA GLU A 276 -0.36 22.99 -4.14
C GLU A 276 -1.02 24.15 -3.36
N LYS A 277 -2.28 23.98 -2.93
CA LYS A 277 -3.05 25.03 -2.21
C LYS A 277 -3.03 24.89 -0.68
N VAL A 278 -2.51 23.77 -0.19
CA VAL A 278 -2.55 23.41 1.23
C VAL A 278 -1.54 24.24 2.01
N LYS A 279 -2.00 24.89 3.08
CA LYS A 279 -1.14 25.63 4.02
C LYS A 279 -0.66 24.75 5.18
N VAL A 280 -1.48 23.80 5.60
CA VAL A 280 -1.18 22.85 6.68
C VAL A 280 -1.56 21.44 6.23
N LEU A 281 -0.58 20.55 6.23
CA LEU A 281 -0.78 19.13 5.96
C LEU A 281 -0.63 18.35 7.27
N ILE A 282 -1.68 17.61 7.62
CA ILE A 282 -1.65 16.64 8.71
C ILE A 282 -1.46 15.26 8.10
N VAL A 283 -0.34 14.60 8.38
CA VAL A 283 -0.04 13.24 7.94
C VAL A 283 -0.32 12.26 9.06
N LEU A 284 -1.20 11.29 8.80
CA LEU A 284 -1.54 10.25 9.73
C LEU A 284 -0.73 8.98 9.43
N ASP A 285 0.13 8.60 10.35
CA ASP A 285 0.90 7.35 10.29
C ASP A 285 0.24 6.29 11.17
N ARG A 286 -0.21 5.18 10.56
CA ARG A 286 -0.70 4.02 11.30
C ARG A 286 0.43 3.10 11.73
N ALA A 287 1.63 3.64 11.93
CA ALA A 287 2.81 2.92 12.35
C ALA A 287 3.70 3.84 13.17
N LEU A 288 4.29 3.31 14.23
CA LEU A 288 5.27 4.02 15.03
C LEU A 288 6.68 3.62 14.59
N SER A 289 7.56 4.59 14.38
CA SER A 289 9.00 4.37 14.19
C SER A 289 9.76 4.92 15.41
N PRO A 290 10.04 4.09 16.43
CA PRO A 290 10.68 4.56 17.66
C PRO A 290 12.02 5.26 17.39
N GLY A 291 12.15 6.49 17.87
CA GLY A 291 13.37 7.30 17.69
C GLY A 291 13.50 8.02 16.33
N ALA A 292 12.56 7.82 15.41
CA ALA A 292 12.51 8.57 14.16
C ALA A 292 11.98 10.00 14.37
N VAL A 293 12.38 10.91 13.48
CA VAL A 293 11.90 12.31 13.51
C VAL A 293 10.41 12.38 13.17
N PHE A 294 9.98 11.61 12.18
CA PHE A 294 8.59 11.46 11.74
C PHE A 294 8.26 9.97 11.59
N GLY A 295 6.97 9.64 11.51
CA GLY A 295 6.50 8.34 11.07
C GLY A 295 6.90 8.05 9.61
N PRO A 296 6.69 6.82 9.13
CA PRO A 296 7.12 6.40 7.80
C PRO A 296 6.64 7.32 6.66
N LEU A 297 5.34 7.61 6.62
CA LEU A 297 4.74 8.48 5.60
C LEU A 297 5.12 9.94 5.85
N GLY A 298 5.11 10.38 7.11
CA GLY A 298 5.56 11.73 7.48
C GLY A 298 7.00 12.03 7.03
N SER A 299 7.89 11.03 7.11
CA SER A 299 9.29 11.14 6.67
C SER A 299 9.42 11.30 5.15
N ASP A 300 8.62 10.56 4.38
CA ASP A 300 8.61 10.66 2.92
C ASP A 300 8.04 12.02 2.47
N ILE A 301 7.00 12.51 3.15
CA ILE A 301 6.44 13.85 2.92
C ILE A 301 7.43 14.96 3.28
N ALA A 302 8.11 14.85 4.42
CA ALA A 302 9.16 15.81 4.78
C ALA A 302 10.29 15.85 3.72
N SER A 303 10.66 14.68 3.19
CA SER A 303 11.64 14.57 2.10
C SER A 303 11.13 15.17 0.79
N LEU A 304 9.85 14.94 0.46
CA LEU A 304 9.16 15.53 -0.69
C LEU A 304 9.17 17.06 -0.63
N MET A 305 8.88 17.63 0.56
CA MET A 305 8.91 19.08 0.78
C MET A 305 10.28 19.67 0.46
N VAL A 306 11.36 19.04 0.94
CA VAL A 306 12.73 19.50 0.66
C VAL A 306 13.07 19.37 -0.82
N LYS A 307 12.71 18.24 -1.45
CA LYS A 307 13.03 17.95 -2.85
C LYS A 307 12.33 18.92 -3.82
N HIS A 308 11.07 19.27 -3.56
CA HIS A 308 10.24 20.10 -4.45
C HIS A 308 10.02 21.54 -3.96
N GLY A 309 10.61 21.91 -2.81
CA GLY A 309 10.47 23.27 -2.26
C GLY A 309 9.05 23.60 -1.80
N LEU A 310 8.32 22.63 -1.24
CA LEU A 310 6.95 22.83 -0.76
C LEU A 310 6.96 23.56 0.59
N ASP A 311 6.15 24.60 0.72
CA ASP A 311 6.09 25.47 1.90
C ASP A 311 4.73 25.40 2.61
N PHE A 312 4.39 24.21 3.11
CA PHE A 312 3.27 24.03 4.03
C PHE A 312 3.77 23.63 5.43
N LYS A 313 2.96 23.86 6.46
CA LYS A 313 3.23 23.32 7.80
C LYS A 313 2.91 21.83 7.82
N LEU A 314 3.91 21.01 8.09
CA LEU A 314 3.76 19.58 8.27
C LEU A 314 3.50 19.25 9.75
N LEU A 315 2.38 18.60 10.03
CA LEU A 315 2.08 17.95 11.29
C LEU A 315 1.99 16.45 11.03
N ASN A 316 2.57 15.61 11.87
CA ASN A 316 2.57 14.17 11.67
C ASN A 316 2.17 13.45 12.96
N TYR A 317 1.02 12.79 12.94
CA TYR A 317 0.47 12.14 14.11
C TYR A 317 0.31 10.64 13.90
N THR A 318 0.82 9.88 14.86
CA THR A 318 0.65 8.44 14.94
C THR A 318 -0.76 8.13 15.44
N TYR A 319 -1.41 7.13 14.86
CA TYR A 319 -2.76 6.71 15.22
C TYR A 319 -2.95 5.22 15.00
N GLY A 320 -4.09 4.67 15.45
CA GLY A 320 -4.55 3.37 14.95
C GLY A 320 -3.68 2.20 15.36
N LEU A 321 -2.72 2.39 16.27
CA LEU A 321 -1.80 1.34 16.69
C LEU A 321 -2.57 0.26 17.41
N GLY A 322 -2.39 -0.98 16.96
CA GLY A 322 -3.04 -2.12 17.59
C GLY A 322 -4.57 -2.02 17.64
N GLY A 323 -5.19 -1.44 16.59
CA GLY A 323 -6.64 -1.33 16.45
C GLY A 323 -7.29 -0.09 17.09
N ASP A 324 -6.52 0.86 17.60
CA ASP A 324 -7.05 2.08 18.21
C ASP A 324 -7.54 3.12 17.18
N GLU A 325 -8.68 2.84 16.56
CA GLU A 325 -9.23 3.58 15.42
C GLU A 325 -9.48 5.08 15.69
N VAL A 326 -9.41 5.87 14.62
CA VAL A 326 -9.75 7.30 14.62
C VAL A 326 -11.25 7.48 14.38
N THR A 327 -11.94 8.11 15.31
CA THR A 327 -13.37 8.41 15.16
C THR A 327 -13.61 9.69 14.34
N PRO A 328 -14.81 9.90 13.78
CA PRO A 328 -15.16 11.15 13.11
C PRO A 328 -14.99 12.40 13.99
N GLU A 329 -15.22 12.30 15.29
CA GLU A 329 -15.02 13.41 16.24
C GLU A 329 -13.54 13.75 16.39
N MET A 330 -12.67 12.74 16.45
CA MET A 330 -11.22 12.95 16.47
C MET A 330 -10.73 13.56 15.15
N ALA A 331 -11.21 13.06 14.02
CA ALA A 331 -10.91 13.62 12.70
C ALA A 331 -11.36 15.09 12.60
N GLU A 332 -12.51 15.44 13.15
CA GLU A 332 -13.00 16.83 13.16
C GLU A 332 -12.06 17.74 13.96
N LYS A 333 -11.63 17.26 15.13
CA LYS A 333 -10.67 18.00 15.96
C LYS A 333 -9.32 18.17 15.26
N LEU A 334 -8.85 17.18 14.50
CA LEU A 334 -7.63 17.30 13.69
C LEU A 334 -7.78 18.39 12.62
N PHE A 335 -8.90 18.42 11.89
CA PHE A 335 -9.18 19.48 10.93
C PHE A 335 -9.22 20.87 11.59
N LYS A 336 -9.92 20.99 12.71
CA LYS A 336 -9.99 22.25 13.49
C LYS A 336 -8.62 22.68 14.04
N LEU A 337 -7.77 21.74 14.46
CA LEU A 337 -6.38 22.01 14.83
C LEU A 337 -5.60 22.57 13.65
N GLY A 338 -5.68 21.92 12.48
CA GLY A 338 -5.01 22.38 11.27
C GLY A 338 -5.44 23.78 10.85
N LEU A 339 -6.73 24.10 10.97
CA LEU A 339 -7.26 25.43 10.62
C LEU A 339 -6.70 26.51 11.54
N LYS A 340 -6.66 26.26 12.86
CA LYS A 340 -6.02 27.18 13.81
C LYS A 340 -4.54 27.40 13.50
N VAL A 341 -3.83 26.34 13.09
CA VAL A 341 -2.42 26.44 12.69
C VAL A 341 -2.26 27.25 11.39
N ALA A 342 -3.19 27.09 10.43
CA ALA A 342 -3.22 27.89 9.20
C ALA A 342 -3.43 29.39 9.49
N GLU A 343 -4.14 29.73 10.56
CA GLU A 343 -4.32 31.10 11.07
C GLU A 343 -3.13 31.61 11.89
N GLY A 344 -2.09 30.79 12.11
CA GLY A 344 -0.86 31.17 12.81
C GLY A 344 -0.77 30.71 14.27
N ALA A 345 -1.71 29.90 14.76
CA ALA A 345 -1.57 29.26 16.07
C ALA A 345 -0.40 28.27 16.08
N LYS A 346 0.28 28.15 17.22
CA LYS A 346 1.30 27.11 17.41
C LYS A 346 0.61 25.77 17.66
N PRO A 347 0.98 24.68 16.96
CA PRO A 347 0.48 23.36 17.27
C PRO A 347 1.00 22.91 18.65
N PRO A 348 0.30 22.00 19.36
CA PRO A 348 0.81 21.39 20.60
C PRO A 348 2.18 20.73 20.38
N SER A 349 2.33 20.06 19.24
CA SER A 349 3.57 19.45 18.76
C SER A 349 3.52 19.25 17.25
N LEU A 350 4.69 19.19 16.61
CA LEU A 350 4.80 18.81 15.18
C LEU A 350 4.61 17.31 14.98
N THR A 351 4.94 16.51 16.00
CA THR A 351 4.76 15.06 16.02
C THR A 351 4.14 14.60 17.32
N GLY A 352 3.42 13.47 17.32
CA GLY A 352 2.77 12.95 18.51
C GLY A 352 1.74 11.88 18.18
N TYR A 353 0.88 11.57 19.14
CA TYR A 353 -0.24 10.65 18.95
C TYR A 353 -1.53 11.43 18.76
N VAL A 354 -2.42 10.98 17.87
CA VAL A 354 -3.75 11.59 17.70
C VAL A 354 -4.45 11.69 19.06
N ARG A 355 -4.41 10.63 19.87
CA ARG A 355 -4.99 10.58 21.24
C ARG A 355 -4.51 11.66 22.20
N GLU A 356 -3.34 12.24 21.98
CA GLU A 356 -2.75 13.25 22.86
C GLU A 356 -3.02 14.68 22.37
N VAL A 357 -3.32 14.85 21.08
CA VAL A 357 -3.48 16.17 20.44
C VAL A 357 -4.95 16.54 20.16
N VAL A 358 -5.89 15.59 20.26
CA VAL A 358 -7.33 15.84 20.09
C VAL A 358 -8.21 15.39 21.24
#